data_AF-A0A2G9U0I5-F1
#
_entry.id   AF-A0A2G9U0I5-F1
#
_cell.length_a   1.000
_cell.length_b   1.000
_cell.length_c   1.000
_cell.angle_alpha   90.00
_cell.angle_beta   90.00
_cell.angle_gamma   90.00
#
_symmetry.space_group_name_H-M   'P 1'
#
loop_
_entity.id
_entity.type
_entity.pdbx_description
1 polymer ?
#
loop_
_entity_poly.entity_id
_entity_poly.type
_entity_poly.pdbx_seq_one_letter_code
_entity_poly.pdbx_strand_id
1 'polypeptide(L)'
;MATPEVPGEITMIRGINPIWQALVAGCFTWGVTALGASLVFVMKHQNRKLLDLSLGFAAGVMTAASFWSLLAPAIEISEKTMGSLAFLPVAVGFAVGAAFVHFADRMLPSLAIVGGYLVENGSEMDKISFPYPAKV
;
A
#
# COMPACT_ATOMS: atom_id res chain seq x y z
N MET A 1 40.53 -25.06 -2.42
CA MET A 1 40.61 -23.59 -2.59
C MET A 1 39.24 -23.04 -2.22
N ALA A 2 39.08 -22.64 -0.96
CA ALA A 2 37.78 -22.31 -0.36
C ALA A 2 37.30 -20.95 -0.86
N THR A 3 36.14 -20.92 -1.51
CA THR A 3 35.37 -19.70 -1.74
C THR A 3 34.86 -19.20 -0.39
N PRO A 4 34.99 -17.91 -0.06
CA PRO A 4 34.43 -17.37 1.19
C PRO A 4 32.91 -17.55 1.15
N GLU A 5 32.38 -18.38 2.05
CA GLU A 5 30.94 -18.51 2.26
C GLU A 5 30.40 -17.17 2.76
N VAL A 6 29.64 -16.48 1.92
CA VAL A 6 28.87 -15.30 2.29
C VAL A 6 27.68 -15.80 3.15
N PRO A 7 27.59 -15.47 4.44
CA PRO A 7 26.47 -15.90 5.26
C PRO A 7 25.26 -15.05 4.91
N GLY A 8 24.49 -15.48 3.90
CA GLY A 8 23.32 -14.73 3.45
C GLY A 8 22.67 -15.17 2.13
N GLU A 9 23.11 -16.24 1.46
CA GLU A 9 22.35 -16.77 0.31
C GLU A 9 21.05 -17.43 0.80
N ILE A 10 19.95 -16.67 0.79
CA ILE A 10 18.60 -17.23 0.90
C ILE A 10 18.28 -17.92 -0.43
N THR A 11 18.86 -19.09 -0.68
CA THR A 11 18.41 -19.99 -1.75
C THR A 11 17.11 -20.66 -1.29
N MET A 12 15.98 -19.97 -1.41
CA MET A 12 14.65 -20.51 -1.07
C MET A 12 14.30 -21.75 -1.91
N ILE A 13 14.90 -21.88 -3.10
CA ILE A 13 15.00 -23.10 -3.91
C ILE A 13 16.43 -23.19 -4.44
N ARG A 14 17.15 -24.27 -4.12
CA ARG A 14 18.54 -24.47 -4.56
C ARG A 14 18.59 -24.63 -6.09
N GLY A 15 19.44 -23.84 -6.76
CA GLY A 15 19.77 -24.01 -8.19
C GLY A 15 18.96 -23.16 -9.18
N ILE A 16 18.04 -22.30 -8.72
CA ILE A 16 17.30 -21.38 -9.59
C ILE A 16 17.77 -19.93 -9.37
N ASN A 17 17.81 -19.15 -10.46
CA ASN A 17 18.25 -17.76 -10.42
C ASN A 17 17.24 -16.91 -9.60
N PRO A 18 17.68 -16.08 -8.62
CA PRO A 18 16.80 -15.28 -7.76
C PRO A 18 15.82 -14.39 -8.54
N ILE A 19 16.23 -13.95 -9.73
CA ILE A 19 15.41 -13.15 -10.65
C ILE A 19 14.16 -13.91 -11.09
N TRP A 20 14.28 -15.22 -11.38
CA TRP A 20 13.15 -16.03 -11.82
C TRP A 20 12.15 -16.28 -10.68
N GLN A 21 12.64 -16.43 -9.45
CA GLN A 21 11.78 -16.57 -8.27
C GLN A 21 11.00 -15.29 -8.00
N ALA A 22 11.66 -14.13 -8.07
CA ALA A 22 10.99 -12.85 -7.93
C ALA A 22 9.93 -12.63 -9.02
N LEU A 23 10.21 -13.06 -10.26
CA LEU A 23 9.27 -12.95 -11.37
C LEU A 23 8.03 -13.83 -11.14
N VAL A 24 8.21 -15.11 -10.79
CA VAL A 24 7.08 -16.03 -10.52
C VAL A 24 6.27 -15.57 -9.32
N ALA A 25 6.94 -15.12 -8.25
CA ALA A 25 6.28 -14.56 -7.07
C ALA A 25 5.46 -13.30 -7.43
N GLY A 26 6.03 -12.40 -8.25
CA GLY A 26 5.33 -11.23 -8.76
C GLY A 26 4.10 -11.59 -9.60
N CYS A 27 4.24 -12.49 -10.58
CA CYS A 27 3.12 -12.98 -11.38
C CYS A 27 2.02 -13.61 -10.52
N PHE A 28 2.40 -14.36 -9.49
CA PHE A 28 1.45 -14.93 -8.53
C PHE A 28 0.70 -13.84 -7.76
N THR A 29 1.40 -12.84 -7.21
CA THR A 29 0.76 -11.70 -6.50
C THR A 29 -0.22 -10.96 -7.40
N TRP A 30 0.16 -10.67 -8.64
CA TRP A 30 -0.73 -10.02 -9.61
C TRP A 30 -1.93 -10.90 -9.98
N GLY A 31 -1.73 -12.23 -10.08
CA GLY A 31 -2.81 -13.19 -10.28
C GLY A 31 -3.81 -13.20 -9.12
N VAL A 32 -3.34 -13.13 -7.87
CA VAL A 32 -4.21 -13.01 -6.69
C VAL A 32 -4.97 -11.69 -6.71
N THR A 33 -4.34 -10.58 -7.11
CA THR A 33 -5.03 -9.29 -7.29
C THR A 33 -6.12 -9.37 -8.36
N ALA A 34 -5.84 -9.97 -9.51
CA ALA A 34 -6.81 -10.17 -10.59
C ALA A 34 -7.99 -11.05 -10.15
N LEU A 35 -7.71 -12.13 -9.39
CA LEU A 35 -8.74 -12.98 -8.80
C LEU A 35 -9.61 -12.19 -7.80
N GLY A 36 -9.02 -11.38 -6.93
CA GLY A 36 -9.77 -10.51 -6.02
C GLY A 36 -10.67 -9.51 -6.76
N ALA A 37 -10.15 -8.88 -7.83
CA ALA A 37 -10.92 -7.96 -8.67
C ALA A 37 -12.05 -8.64 -9.44
N SER A 38 -11.87 -9.91 -9.86
CA SER A 38 -12.89 -10.67 -10.58
C SER A 38 -14.19 -10.89 -9.78
N LEU A 39 -14.11 -10.84 -8.45
CA LEU A 39 -15.26 -10.95 -7.55
C LEU A 39 -16.30 -9.83 -7.78
N VAL A 40 -15.86 -8.67 -8.30
CA VAL A 40 -16.73 -7.52 -8.62
C VAL A 40 -17.78 -7.89 -9.69
N PHE A 41 -17.47 -8.80 -10.63
CA PHE A 41 -18.44 -9.22 -11.65
C PHE A 41 -19.59 -10.08 -11.10
N VAL A 42 -19.38 -10.73 -9.96
CA VAL A 42 -20.40 -11.53 -9.27
C VAL A 42 -21.25 -10.65 -8.36
N MET A 43 -20.67 -9.60 -7.77
CA MET A 43 -21.34 -8.66 -6.89
C MET A 43 -22.13 -7.59 -7.68
N LYS A 44 -23.34 -7.95 -8.11
CA LYS A 44 -24.23 -7.10 -8.92
C LYS A 44 -24.83 -5.88 -8.18
N HIS A 45 -24.67 -5.80 -6.85
CA HIS A 45 -25.15 -4.68 -6.03
C HIS A 45 -24.03 -4.19 -5.11
N GLN A 46 -23.51 -2.99 -5.37
CA GLN A 46 -22.46 -2.38 -4.55
C GLN A 46 -23.03 -1.96 -3.19
N ASN A 47 -22.85 -2.80 -2.17
CA ASN A 47 -23.19 -2.43 -0.81
C ASN A 47 -22.00 -1.64 -0.23
N ARG A 48 -22.18 -0.34 -0.01
CA ARG A 48 -21.13 0.54 0.54
C ARG A 48 -20.49 -0.05 1.81
N LYS A 49 -21.28 -0.74 2.65
CA LYS A 49 -20.78 -1.41 3.86
C LYS A 49 -19.74 -2.51 3.57
N LEU A 50 -19.95 -3.27 2.50
CA LEU A 50 -19.02 -4.35 2.12
C LEU A 50 -17.74 -3.79 1.49
N LEU A 51 -17.87 -2.68 0.73
CA LEU A 51 -16.71 -1.95 0.21
C LEU A 51 -15.87 -1.34 1.35
N ASP A 52 -16.51 -0.66 2.30
CA ASP A 52 -15.85 -0.07 3.47
C ASP A 52 -15.17 -1.15 4.33
N LEU A 53 -15.81 -2.32 4.49
CA LEU A 53 -15.22 -3.47 5.17
C LEU A 53 -13.97 -4.00 4.43
N SER A 54 -14.03 -4.09 3.10
CA SER A 54 -12.89 -4.56 2.28
C SER A 54 -11.71 -3.59 2.32
N LEU A 55 -11.96 -2.29 2.28
CA LEU A 55 -10.95 -1.23 2.40
C LEU A 55 -10.31 -1.25 3.79
N GLY A 56 -11.12 -1.38 4.85
CA GLY A 56 -10.64 -1.54 6.22
C GLY A 56 -9.82 -2.81 6.42
N PHE A 57 -10.24 -3.94 5.84
CA PHE A 57 -9.49 -5.20 5.87
C PHE A 57 -8.13 -5.07 5.17
N ALA A 58 -8.09 -4.46 3.99
CA ALA A 58 -6.86 -4.22 3.26
C ALA A 58 -5.90 -3.31 4.05
N ALA A 59 -6.40 -2.23 4.65
CA ALA A 59 -5.61 -1.37 5.51
C ALA A 59 -5.06 -2.12 6.75
N GLY A 60 -5.88 -2.98 7.36
CA GLY A 60 -5.46 -3.83 8.48
C GLY A 60 -4.34 -4.81 8.13
N VAL A 61 -4.48 -5.57 7.04
CA VAL A 61 -3.45 -6.54 6.60
C VAL A 61 -2.14 -5.84 6.27
N MET A 62 -2.20 -4.70 5.57
CA MET A 62 -1.00 -3.94 5.19
C MET A 62 -0.24 -3.42 6.41
N THR A 63 -0.95 -2.89 7.40
CA THR A 63 -0.32 -2.38 8.63
C THR A 63 0.30 -3.52 9.45
N ALA A 64 -0.41 -4.63 9.66
CA ALA A 64 0.10 -5.76 10.43
C ALA A 64 1.35 -6.40 9.80
N ALA A 65 1.34 -6.60 8.48
CA ALA A 65 2.50 -7.11 7.74
C ALA A 65 3.70 -6.16 7.86
N SER A 66 3.47 -4.84 7.79
CA SER A 66 4.53 -3.84 7.96
C SER A 66 5.19 -3.94 9.34
N PHE A 67 4.42 -4.14 10.42
CA PHE A 67 4.97 -4.27 11.77
C PHE A 67 5.77 -5.56 11.98
N TRP A 68 5.22 -6.72 11.62
CA TRP A 68 5.87 -8.01 11.88
C TRP A 68 6.95 -8.38 10.86
N SER A 69 6.69 -8.15 9.58
CA SER A 69 7.58 -8.58 8.51
C SER A 69 8.71 -7.59 8.23
N LEU A 70 8.55 -6.32 8.64
CA LEU A 70 9.50 -5.27 8.28
C LEU A 70 10.02 -4.49 9.50
N LEU A 71 9.14 -4.00 10.37
CA LEU A 71 9.56 -3.15 11.49
C LEU A 71 10.30 -3.93 12.59
N ALA A 72 9.76 -5.06 13.04
CA ALA A 72 10.41 -5.92 14.03
C ALA A 72 11.83 -6.38 13.61
N PRO A 73 12.03 -6.95 12.40
CA PRO A 73 13.37 -7.30 11.95
C PRO A 73 14.27 -6.07 11.72
N ALA A 74 13.73 -4.92 11.30
CA ALA A 74 14.52 -3.69 11.15
C ALA A 74 15.09 -3.18 12.49
N ILE A 75 14.34 -3.33 13.58
CA ILE A 75 14.81 -2.98 14.93
C ILE A 75 15.92 -3.94 15.36
N GLU A 76 15.76 -5.25 15.16
CA GLU A 76 16.79 -6.25 15.51
C GLU A 76 18.11 -6.00 14.77
N ILE A 77 18.05 -5.64 13.49
CA ILE A 77 19.24 -5.30 12.68
C ILE A 77 19.89 -3.99 13.19
N SER A 78 19.07 -3.02 13.60
CA SER A 78 19.56 -1.74 14.13
C SER A 78 20.17 -1.89 15.53
N GLU A 79 19.65 -2.79 16.38
CA GLU A 79 20.22 -3.13 17.69
C GLU A 79 21.63 -3.70 17.57
N LYS A 80 21.90 -4.53 16.56
CA LYS A 80 23.23 -5.07 16.27
C LYS A 80 24.26 -4.00 15.90
N THR A 81 23.82 -2.83 15.43
CA THR A 81 24.71 -1.77 14.92
C THR A 81 24.85 -0.60 15.90
N MET A 82 23.78 -0.22 16.60
CA MET A 82 23.71 1.04 17.37
C MET A 82 23.28 0.84 18.83
N GLY A 83 23.13 -0.40 19.30
CA GLY A 83 22.76 -0.72 20.69
C GLY A 83 21.44 -0.05 21.12
N SER A 84 21.47 0.71 22.23
CA SER A 84 20.27 1.34 22.82
C SER A 84 19.60 2.41 21.94
N LEU A 85 20.24 2.89 20.87
CA LEU A 85 19.67 3.87 19.93
C LEU A 85 19.07 3.24 18.66
N ALA A 86 18.85 1.92 18.65
CA ALA A 86 18.33 1.17 17.50
C ALA A 86 16.98 1.66 16.96
N PHE A 87 16.14 2.26 17.81
CA PHE A 87 14.85 2.79 17.39
C PHE A 87 14.99 4.03 16.50
N LEU A 88 16.09 4.78 16.65
CA LEU A 88 16.30 6.05 15.96
C LEU A 88 16.41 5.89 14.42
N PRO A 89 17.29 5.03 13.87
CA PRO A 89 17.37 4.85 12.41
C PRO A 89 16.09 4.26 11.82
N VAL A 90 15.41 3.35 12.52
CA VAL A 90 14.14 2.77 12.07
C VAL A 90 13.03 3.82 12.04
N ALA A 91 12.91 4.62 13.10
CA ALA A 91 11.91 5.69 13.18
C ALA A 91 12.17 6.78 12.13
N VAL A 92 13.42 7.18 11.91
CA VAL A 92 13.79 8.16 10.87
C VAL A 92 13.47 7.61 9.49
N GLY A 93 13.84 6.37 9.19
CA GLY A 93 13.53 5.72 7.90
C GLY A 93 12.02 5.63 7.66
N PHE A 94 11.26 5.23 8.68
CA PHE A 94 9.80 5.18 8.60
C PHE A 94 9.18 6.56 8.39
N ALA A 95 9.63 7.59 9.12
CA ALA A 95 9.15 8.96 9.00
C ALA A 95 9.45 9.57 7.62
N VAL A 96 10.65 9.33 7.07
CA VAL A 96 11.01 9.76 5.72
C VAL A 96 10.15 9.05 4.66
N GLY A 97 9.90 7.74 4.81
CA GLY A 97 8.99 7.00 3.94
C GLY A 97 7.56 7.52 4.00
N ALA A 98 7.04 7.82 5.20
CA ALA A 98 5.73 8.42 5.38
C ALA A 98 5.63 9.82 4.75
N ALA A 99 6.66 10.65 4.93
CA ALA A 99 6.75 11.97 4.30
C ALA A 99 6.79 11.88 2.77
N PHE A 100 7.50 10.89 2.23
CA PHE A 100 7.52 10.62 0.79
C PHE A 100 6.15 10.23 0.25
N VAL A 101 5.42 9.32 0.91
CA VAL A 101 4.05 8.95 0.51
C VAL A 101 3.10 10.14 0.62
N HIS A 102 3.20 10.93 1.69
CA HIS A 102 2.40 12.15 1.85
C HIS A 102 2.66 13.17 0.74
N PHE A 103 3.93 13.36 0.36
CA PHE A 103 4.31 14.22 -0.73
C PHE A 103 3.77 13.71 -2.08
N ALA A 104 3.90 12.40 -2.33
CA ALA A 104 3.35 11.77 -3.53
C ALA A 104 1.83 11.95 -3.61
N ASP A 105 1.10 11.74 -2.51
CA ASP A 105 -0.35 11.96 -2.43
C ASP A 105 -0.73 13.42 -2.73
N ARG A 106 0.09 14.39 -2.28
CA ARG A 106 -0.10 15.81 -2.59
C ARG A 106 0.21 16.18 -4.05
N MET A 107 1.02 15.39 -4.75
CA MET A 107 1.28 15.58 -6.18
C MET A 107 0.16 15.03 -7.07
N LEU A 108 -0.53 13.95 -6.65
CA LEU A 108 -1.63 13.34 -7.38
C LEU A 108 -2.77 14.30 -7.80
N PRO A 109 -3.28 15.25 -6.97
CA PRO A 109 -4.32 16.18 -7.39
C PRO A 109 -3.88 17.03 -8.58
N SER A 110 -2.59 17.35 -8.71
CA SER A 110 -2.07 18.15 -9.83
C SER A 110 -2.16 17.41 -11.17
N LEU A 111 -2.14 16.07 -11.15
CA LEU A 111 -2.35 15.22 -12.34
C LEU A 111 -3.83 14.93 -12.58
N ALA A 112 -4.62 14.77 -11.52
CA ALA A 112 -6.07 14.54 -11.62
C ALA A 112 -6.83 15.76 -12.19
N ILE A 113 -6.36 16.99 -11.91
CA ILE A 113 -6.93 18.22 -12.48
C ILE A 113 -6.76 18.27 -14.02
N VAL A 114 -5.70 17.67 -14.58
CA VAL A 114 -5.50 17.61 -16.05
C VAL A 114 -6.51 16.64 -16.73
N GLY A 115 -7.13 15.74 -15.98
CA GLY A 115 -8.15 14.80 -16.49
C GLY A 115 -9.59 15.07 -16.04
N GLY A 116 -9.85 16.09 -15.20
CA GLY A 116 -11.08 16.19 -14.42
C GLY A 116 -11.76 17.57 -14.38
N TYR A 117 -12.58 17.86 -15.39
CA TYR A 117 -13.77 18.71 -15.21
C TYR A 117 -14.92 17.93 -14.52
N LEU A 118 -14.69 16.70 -14.04
CA LEU A 118 -15.68 15.82 -13.39
C LEU A 118 -15.37 15.58 -11.90
N VAL A 119 -15.00 16.64 -11.18
CA VAL A 119 -15.18 16.70 -9.73
C VAL A 119 -16.08 17.89 -9.46
N GLU A 120 -17.37 17.74 -9.78
CA GLU A 120 -18.38 18.65 -9.22
C GLU A 120 -18.54 18.29 -7.74
N ASN A 121 -17.76 19.02 -6.94
CA ASN A 121 -18.15 19.57 -5.66
C ASN A 121 -18.97 18.67 -4.73
N GLY A 122 -18.27 17.79 -4.02
CA GLY A 122 -18.81 16.98 -2.92
C GLY A 122 -18.59 17.57 -1.53
N SER A 123 -18.41 18.88 -1.40
CA SER A 123 -18.16 19.52 -0.09
C SER A 123 -18.66 20.96 -0.01
N GLU A 124 -19.91 21.19 -0.40
CA GLU A 124 -20.64 22.42 -0.10
C GLU A 124 -22.08 22.07 0.29
N MET A 125 -22.25 21.59 1.54
CA MET A 125 -23.49 21.83 2.28
C MET A 125 -23.35 23.21 2.94
N ASP A 126 -23.23 24.26 2.12
CA ASP A 126 -23.48 25.62 2.57
C ASP A 126 -24.85 26.06 2.10
N LYS A 127 -25.55 26.70 3.02
CA LYS A 127 -26.95 27.04 2.97
C LYS A 127 -27.18 28.15 1.95
N ILE A 128 -27.41 27.80 0.70
CA ILE A 128 -28.03 28.72 -0.25
C ILE A 128 -29.28 28.06 -0.80
N SER A 129 -30.41 28.51 -0.26
CA SER A 129 -31.76 28.22 -0.71
C SER A 129 -31.87 28.51 -2.21
N PHE A 130 -31.86 27.47 -3.04
CA PHE A 130 -32.28 27.56 -4.43
C PHE A 130 -33.78 27.24 -4.51
N PRO A 131 -34.62 28.17 -4.95
CA PRO A 131 -36.04 27.91 -5.13
C PRO A 131 -36.23 27.02 -6.37
N TYR A 132 -36.78 25.83 -6.18
CA TYR A 132 -37.26 25.01 -7.29
C TYR A 132 -38.46 25.72 -7.95
N PRO A 133 -38.42 26.13 -9.22
CA PRO A 133 -39.63 26.58 -9.89
C PRO A 133 -40.50 25.36 -10.18
N ALA A 134 -41.63 25.28 -9.48
CA ALA A 134 -42.75 24.48 -9.93
C ALA A 134 -43.10 24.86 -11.37
N LYS A 135 -43.05 23.91 -12.29
CA LYS A 135 -43.72 24.03 -13.59
C LYS A 135 -44.82 22.98 -13.66
N VAL A 136 -46.03 23.55 -13.62
CA VAL A 136 -47.31 23.13 -14.22
C VAL A 136 -47.29 21.93 -15.16
#